data_AF-A0A4P3CVT2-F1
#
_entry.id   AF-A0A4P3CVT2-F1
#
_cell.length_a   1.000
_cell.length_b   1.000
_cell.length_c   1.000
_cell.angle_alpha   90.00
_cell.angle_beta   90.00
_cell.angle_gamma   90.00
#
_symmetry.space_group_name_H-M   'P 1'
#
loop_
_entity.id
_entity.type
_entity.pdbx_description
1 polymer ?
#
loop_
_entity_poly.entity_id
_entity_poly.type
_entity_poly.pdbx_seq_one_letter_code
_entity_poly.pdbx_strand_id
1 'polypeptide(L)'
;MKHLMIDLETMDNKPTAAITAIGAVLFNPETGEMGETFYRRISLTSSVDYDCTMGADTVLWWLRQSIEAKSEIINDANCPLDTAISDLFHFICELTDAHHLQVWGNGASFDNVILRHAANKVGLLSPMWNYWNDRDVRTVSALAKVLGLNINNIIKFEGVKHHALYDAIHQAKIVSYVWTYLIKIASVK
;
A
#
# COMPACT_ATOMS: atom_id res chain seq x y z
N MET A 1 12.57 -11.45 1.69
CA MET A 1 12.46 -10.14 2.39
C MET A 1 11.32 -10.21 3.41
N LYS A 2 11.39 -9.49 4.54
CA LYS A 2 10.39 -9.56 5.63
C LYS A 2 9.46 -8.35 5.70
N HIS A 3 9.63 -7.36 4.81
CA HIS A 3 8.81 -6.16 4.79
C HIS A 3 8.11 -6.03 3.45
N LEU A 4 6.81 -5.76 3.50
CA LEU A 4 5.96 -5.50 2.33
C LEU A 4 5.36 -4.11 2.49
N MET A 5 5.57 -3.23 1.51
CA MET A 5 4.85 -1.96 1.42
C MET A 5 3.59 -2.16 0.59
N ILE A 6 2.47 -1.62 1.05
CA ILE A 6 1.18 -1.64 0.37
C ILE A 6 0.67 -0.21 0.25
N ASP A 7 0.10 0.11 -0.90
CA ASP A 7 -0.67 1.32 -1.13
C ASP A 7 -1.95 0.95 -1.90
N LEU A 8 -3.03 1.68 -1.65
CA LEU A 8 -4.34 1.42 -2.25
C LEU A 8 -4.90 2.68 -2.89
N GLU A 9 -5.51 2.52 -4.06
CA GLU A 9 -6.48 3.50 -4.55
C GLU A 9 -7.89 3.08 -4.12
N THR A 10 -8.62 4.01 -3.51
CA THR A 10 -9.91 3.73 -2.87
C THR A 10 -10.96 4.80 -3.16
N MET A 11 -12.23 4.43 -2.99
CA MET A 11 -13.40 5.29 -3.25
C MET A 11 -14.10 5.81 -1.98
N ASP A 12 -13.53 5.60 -0.80
CA ASP A 12 -14.02 6.12 0.49
C ASP A 12 -12.82 6.27 1.44
N ASN A 13 -13.00 6.94 2.58
CA ASN A 13 -11.96 7.08 3.59
C ASN A 13 -12.17 6.20 4.83
N LYS A 14 -13.14 5.29 4.76
CA LYS A 14 -13.53 4.38 5.84
C LYS A 14 -12.88 3.01 5.66
N PRO A 15 -12.78 2.21 6.74
CA PRO A 15 -12.38 0.80 6.66
C PRO A 15 -13.14 -0.04 5.62
N THR A 16 -14.34 0.37 5.25
CA THR A 16 -15.21 -0.33 4.31
C THR A 16 -15.01 0.08 2.85
N ALA A 17 -14.05 0.95 2.54
CA ALA A 17 -13.89 1.56 1.23
C ALA A 17 -13.73 0.54 0.09
N ALA A 18 -14.39 0.81 -1.04
CA ALA A 18 -14.16 0.07 -2.27
C ALA A 18 -12.74 0.35 -2.79
N ILE A 19 -11.99 -0.71 -3.06
CA ILE A 19 -10.63 -0.66 -3.61
C ILE A 19 -10.72 -0.68 -5.13
N THR A 20 -9.94 0.17 -5.79
CA THR A 20 -9.82 0.23 -7.26
C THR A 20 -8.42 -0.15 -7.76
N ALA A 21 -7.40 -0.10 -6.91
CA ALA A 21 -6.09 -0.66 -7.23
C ALA A 21 -5.35 -1.07 -5.95
N ILE A 22 -4.53 -2.11 -6.08
CA ILE A 22 -3.56 -2.55 -5.06
C ILE A 22 -2.18 -2.48 -5.68
N GLY A 23 -1.27 -1.79 -5.01
CA GLY A 23 0.17 -1.82 -5.29
C GLY A 23 0.90 -2.37 -4.08
N ALA A 24 1.87 -3.25 -4.30
CA ALA A 24 2.74 -3.70 -3.23
C ALA A 24 4.16 -3.98 -3.71
N VAL A 25 5.13 -3.84 -2.80
CA VAL A 25 6.54 -4.14 -3.08
C VAL A 25 7.21 -4.72 -1.85
N LEU A 26 7.87 -5.85 -2.02
CA LEU A 26 8.76 -6.39 -0.99
C LEU A 26 10.02 -5.54 -0.93
N PHE A 27 10.55 -5.31 0.27
CA PHE A 27 11.77 -4.54 0.42
C PHE A 27 12.56 -4.92 1.67
N ASN A 28 13.82 -4.49 1.70
CA ASN A 28 14.67 -4.54 2.87
C ASN A 28 14.98 -3.11 3.35
N PRO A 29 14.43 -2.65 4.48
CA PRO A 29 14.66 -1.29 4.96
C PRO A 29 16.10 -1.03 5.42
N GLU A 30 16.87 -2.06 5.77
CA GLU A 30 18.25 -1.90 6.22
C GLU A 30 19.20 -1.60 5.05
N THR A 31 18.99 -2.28 3.92
CA THR A 31 19.84 -2.16 2.72
C THR A 31 19.27 -1.20 1.68
N GLY A 32 17.96 -0.93 1.72
CA GLY A 32 17.24 -0.19 0.68
C GLY A 32 16.91 -1.00 -0.57
N GLU A 33 17.18 -2.31 -0.56
CA GLU A 33 16.86 -3.22 -1.66
C GLU A 33 15.34 -3.32 -1.87
N MET A 34 14.90 -3.14 -3.12
CA MET A 34 13.53 -3.40 -3.56
C MET A 34 13.47 -4.78 -4.20
N GLY A 35 12.42 -5.53 -3.88
CA GLY A 35 12.18 -6.88 -4.36
C GLY A 35 11.02 -6.98 -5.32
N GLU A 36 10.40 -8.17 -5.32
CA GLU A 36 9.23 -8.46 -6.13
C GLU A 36 8.10 -7.47 -5.87
N THR A 37 7.40 -7.14 -6.96
CA THR A 37 6.30 -6.18 -6.98
C THR A 37 4.99 -6.87 -7.31
N PHE A 38 3.91 -6.38 -6.71
CA PHE A 38 2.54 -6.78 -7.00
C PHE A 38 1.75 -5.57 -7.45
N TYR A 39 0.94 -5.74 -8.49
CA TYR A 39 0.01 -4.71 -8.90
C TYR A 39 -1.23 -5.31 -9.58
N ARG A 40 -2.40 -4.84 -9.14
CA ARG A 40 -3.70 -5.17 -9.74
C ARG A 40 -4.59 -3.95 -9.72
N ARG A 41 -5.24 -3.68 -10.86
CA ARG A 41 -6.42 -2.82 -10.92
C ARG A 41 -7.67 -3.67 -10.68
N ILE A 42 -8.60 -3.11 -9.94
CA ILE A 42 -9.78 -3.80 -9.45
C ILE A 42 -11.02 -3.12 -10.01
N SER A 43 -11.97 -3.95 -10.47
CA SER A 43 -13.26 -3.48 -10.94
C SER A 43 -14.01 -2.83 -9.78
N LEU A 44 -14.26 -1.53 -9.91
CA LEU A 44 -15.04 -0.79 -8.91
C LEU A 44 -16.42 -1.43 -8.69
N THR A 45 -17.08 -1.86 -9.76
CA THR A 45 -18.37 -2.57 -9.68
C THR A 45 -18.22 -3.83 -8.83
N SER A 46 -17.19 -4.64 -9.07
CA SER A 46 -16.95 -5.85 -8.27
C SER A 46 -16.70 -5.53 -6.80
N SER A 47 -15.95 -4.47 -6.48
CA SER A 47 -15.75 -4.05 -5.09
C SER A 47 -17.08 -3.66 -4.42
N VAL A 48 -17.97 -2.98 -5.14
CA VAL A 48 -19.30 -2.61 -4.64
C VAL A 48 -20.22 -3.83 -4.52
N ASP A 49 -20.12 -4.81 -5.42
CA ASP A 49 -20.87 -6.07 -5.35
C ASP A 49 -20.50 -6.89 -4.10
N TYR A 50 -19.29 -6.70 -3.57
CA TYR A 50 -18.83 -7.22 -2.27
C TYR A 50 -19.18 -6.30 -1.08
N ASP A 51 -20.15 -5.39 -1.25
CA ASP A 51 -20.62 -4.39 -0.27
C ASP A 51 -19.54 -3.39 0.22
N CYS A 52 -18.49 -3.14 -0.54
CA CYS A 52 -17.55 -2.07 -0.20
C CYS A 52 -18.14 -0.69 -0.52
N THR A 53 -17.83 0.32 0.28
CA THR A 53 -18.48 1.63 0.27
C THR A 53 -17.78 2.64 -0.64
N MET A 54 -18.56 3.58 -1.15
CA MET A 54 -18.08 4.78 -1.84
C MET A 54 -18.50 6.02 -1.05
N GLY A 55 -17.58 6.93 -0.81
CA GLY A 55 -17.82 8.22 -0.18
C GLY A 55 -17.96 9.31 -1.23
N ALA A 56 -19.02 10.12 -1.15
CA ALA A 56 -19.29 11.17 -2.14
C ALA A 56 -18.11 12.14 -2.31
N ASP A 57 -17.45 12.53 -1.21
CA ASP A 57 -16.30 13.44 -1.24
C ASP A 57 -15.10 12.81 -1.96
N THR A 58 -14.83 11.52 -1.73
CA THR A 58 -13.73 10.79 -2.41
C THR A 58 -14.02 10.63 -3.90
N VAL A 59 -15.26 10.34 -4.27
CA VAL A 59 -15.68 10.28 -5.69
C VAL A 59 -15.49 11.65 -6.36
N LEU A 60 -15.95 12.74 -5.73
CA LEU A 60 -15.77 14.09 -6.26
C LEU A 60 -14.28 14.47 -6.35
N TRP A 61 -13.46 14.02 -5.41
CA TRP A 61 -12.01 14.21 -5.45
C TRP A 61 -11.38 13.50 -6.65
N TRP A 62 -11.77 12.26 -6.94
CA TRP A 62 -11.33 11.50 -8.12
C TRP A 62 -11.74 12.15 -9.43
N LEU A 63 -12.97 12.69 -9.51
CA LEU A 63 -13.46 13.41 -10.68
C LEU A 63 -12.64 14.67 -11.00
N ARG A 64 -11.86 15.19 -10.04
CA ARG A 64 -10.96 16.34 -10.24
C ARG A 64 -9.52 15.96 -10.61
N GLN A 65 -9.18 14.66 -10.59
CA GLN A 65 -7.83 14.20 -10.95
C GLN A 65 -7.57 14.26 -12.45
N SER A 66 -6.29 14.08 -12.82
CA SER A 66 -5.87 14.01 -14.22
C SER A 66 -6.52 12.82 -14.94
N ILE A 67 -6.47 12.84 -16.27
CA ILE A 67 -7.05 11.77 -17.09
C ILE A 67 -6.31 10.46 -16.84
N GLU A 68 -4.99 10.53 -16.67
CA GLU A 68 -4.11 9.40 -16.38
C GLU A 68 -4.50 8.75 -15.05
N ALA A 69 -4.67 9.54 -13.98
CA ALA A 69 -5.09 9.03 -12.68
C ALA A 69 -6.51 8.44 -12.72
N LYS A 70 -7.44 9.03 -13.48
CA LYS A 70 -8.78 8.46 -13.67
C LYS A 70 -8.77 7.15 -14.46
N SER A 71 -7.82 6.99 -15.38
CA SER A 71 -7.66 5.76 -16.16
C SER A 71 -7.29 4.55 -15.29
N GLU A 72 -6.75 4.79 -14.08
CA GLU A 72 -6.50 3.74 -13.09
C GLU A 72 -7.80 3.12 -12.54
N ILE A 73 -8.92 3.84 -12.62
CA ILE A 73 -10.21 3.42 -12.06
C ILE A 73 -11.14 2.85 -13.14
N ILE A 74 -11.14 3.46 -14.33
CA ILE A 74 -12.19 3.25 -15.36
C ILE A 74 -11.74 2.24 -16.43
N ASN A 75 -10.59 1.57 -16.27
CA ASN A 75 -10.04 0.69 -17.30
C ASN A 75 -10.81 -0.65 -17.46
N ASP A 76 -10.90 -1.14 -18.70
CA ASP A 76 -11.49 -2.45 -19.01
C ASP A 76 -10.61 -3.64 -18.59
N ALA A 77 -9.33 -3.42 -18.27
CA ALA A 77 -8.39 -4.44 -17.79
C ALA A 77 -8.52 -4.75 -16.27
N ASN A 78 -9.57 -4.24 -15.63
CA ASN A 78 -9.79 -4.38 -14.20
C ASN A 78 -10.23 -5.80 -13.84
N CYS A 79 -9.54 -6.47 -12.90
CA CYS A 79 -9.96 -7.78 -12.43
C CYS A 79 -10.99 -7.68 -11.28
N PRO A 80 -11.79 -8.73 -11.04
CA PRO A 80 -12.67 -8.81 -9.88
C PRO A 80 -11.92 -8.70 -8.54
N LEU A 81 -12.58 -8.17 -7.50
CA LEU A 81 -11.97 -7.94 -6.18
C LEU A 81 -11.45 -9.24 -5.57
N ASP A 82 -12.23 -10.33 -5.60
CA ASP A 82 -11.84 -11.65 -5.09
C ASP A 82 -10.59 -12.20 -5.78
N THR A 83 -10.48 -12.03 -7.09
CA THR A 83 -9.33 -12.42 -7.88
C THR A 83 -8.09 -11.63 -7.45
N ALA A 84 -8.20 -10.31 -7.30
CA ALA A 84 -7.09 -9.48 -6.85
C ALA A 84 -6.61 -9.82 -5.43
N ILE A 85 -7.54 -10.09 -4.51
CA ILE A 85 -7.21 -10.51 -3.14
C ILE A 85 -6.56 -11.89 -3.15
N SER A 86 -7.08 -12.84 -3.94
CA SER A 86 -6.50 -14.18 -4.09
C SER A 86 -5.08 -14.13 -4.65
N ASP A 87 -4.87 -13.33 -5.70
CA ASP A 87 -3.56 -13.11 -6.30
C ASP A 87 -2.57 -12.50 -5.29
N LEU A 88 -3.01 -11.52 -4.48
CA LEU A 88 -2.17 -10.92 -3.44
C LEU A 88 -1.84 -11.93 -2.33
N PHE A 89 -2.82 -12.74 -1.92
CA PHE A 89 -2.61 -13.79 -0.93
C PHE A 89 -1.57 -14.80 -1.42
N HIS A 90 -1.67 -15.25 -2.66
CA HIS A 90 -0.66 -16.14 -3.27
C HIS A 90 0.72 -15.46 -3.34
N PHE A 91 0.80 -14.21 -3.79
CA PHE A 91 2.05 -13.45 -3.82
C PHE A 91 2.72 -13.39 -2.43
N ILE A 92 1.93 -13.18 -1.38
CA ILE A 92 2.44 -13.14 0.00
C ILE A 92 2.88 -14.54 0.46
N CYS A 93 2.08 -15.57 0.23
CA CYS A 93 2.37 -16.94 0.67
C CYS A 93 3.58 -17.57 -0.06
N GLU A 94 3.79 -17.24 -1.33
CA GLU A 94 4.90 -17.79 -2.12
C GLU A 94 6.24 -17.15 -1.74
N LEU A 95 6.23 -15.86 -1.37
CA LEU A 95 7.46 -15.08 -1.22
C LEU A 95 7.85 -14.81 0.23
N THR A 96 6.94 -15.04 1.17
CA THR A 96 7.11 -14.65 2.57
C THR A 96 6.54 -15.66 3.56
N ASP A 97 6.96 -15.52 4.82
CA ASP A 97 6.30 -16.16 5.95
C ASP A 97 5.37 -15.15 6.63
N ALA A 98 4.07 -15.37 6.50
CA ALA A 98 3.02 -14.50 7.06
C ALA A 98 3.18 -14.26 8.57
N HIS A 99 3.82 -15.17 9.31
CA HIS A 99 4.06 -15.01 10.73
C HIS A 99 5.05 -13.86 11.02
N HIS A 100 6.06 -13.73 10.17
CA HIS A 100 7.17 -12.78 10.32
C HIS A 100 7.08 -11.58 9.37
N LEU A 101 6.10 -11.57 8.46
CA LEU A 101 5.89 -10.48 7.51
C LEU A 101 5.44 -9.21 8.22
N GLN A 102 6.20 -8.13 8.05
CA GLN A 102 5.85 -6.78 8.46
C GLN A 102 5.23 -6.00 7.31
N VAL A 103 3.99 -5.57 7.48
CA VAL A 103 3.23 -4.93 6.40
C VAL A 103 3.09 -3.45 6.69
N TRP A 104 3.56 -2.65 5.74
CA TRP A 104 3.56 -1.21 5.81
C TRP A 104 2.44 -0.63 4.95
N GLY A 105 1.80 0.42 5.45
CA GLY A 105 0.93 1.29 4.67
C GLY A 105 1.22 2.76 4.97
N ASN A 106 0.80 3.66 4.08
CA ASN A 106 0.89 5.10 4.30
C ASN A 106 -0.28 5.59 5.14
N GLY A 107 -0.33 5.09 6.37
CA GLY A 107 -1.51 5.03 7.20
C GLY A 107 -1.89 3.56 7.39
N ALA A 108 -1.24 2.85 8.32
CA ALA A 108 -1.56 1.44 8.57
C ALA A 108 -3.01 1.24 9.05
N SER A 109 -3.57 2.26 9.72
CA SER A 109 -5.00 2.30 10.08
C SER A 109 -5.94 2.60 8.90
N PHE A 110 -5.39 2.81 7.70
CA PHE A 110 -6.10 3.09 6.46
C PHE A 110 -5.92 1.90 5.50
N ASP A 111 -4.77 1.79 4.83
CA ASP A 111 -4.52 0.79 3.77
C ASP A 111 -4.69 -0.63 4.30
N ASN A 112 -3.96 -0.99 5.36
CA ASN A 112 -3.96 -2.34 5.91
C ASN A 112 -5.36 -2.74 6.44
N VAL A 113 -6.10 -1.79 7.01
CA VAL A 113 -7.44 -2.03 7.55
C VAL A 113 -8.46 -2.23 6.41
N ILE A 114 -8.43 -1.40 5.38
CA ILE A 114 -9.29 -1.53 4.20
C ILE A 114 -9.01 -2.85 3.49
N LEU A 115 -7.75 -3.21 3.30
CA LEU A 115 -7.37 -4.46 2.64
C LEU A 115 -7.83 -5.70 3.44
N ARG A 116 -7.72 -5.69 4.78
CA ARG A 116 -8.29 -6.75 5.62
C ARG A 116 -9.82 -6.80 5.54
N HIS A 117 -10.49 -5.66 5.47
CA HIS A 117 -11.94 -5.64 5.29
C HIS A 117 -12.35 -6.28 3.96
N ALA A 118 -11.71 -5.87 2.86
CA ALA A 118 -11.94 -6.46 1.54
C ALA A 118 -11.67 -7.97 1.52
N ALA A 119 -10.58 -8.42 2.14
CA ALA A 119 -10.27 -9.84 2.27
C ALA A 119 -11.35 -10.64 3.00
N ASN A 120 -11.91 -10.09 4.08
CA ASN A 120 -13.04 -10.70 4.77
C ASN A 120 -14.30 -10.73 3.89
N LYS A 121 -14.57 -9.66 3.12
CA LYS A 121 -15.74 -9.57 2.23
C LYS A 121 -15.73 -10.62 1.13
N VAL A 122 -14.55 -10.95 0.59
CA VAL A 122 -14.40 -12.00 -0.43
C VAL A 122 -14.26 -13.42 0.16
N GLY A 123 -14.38 -13.56 1.48
CA GLY A 123 -14.38 -14.87 2.15
C GLY A 123 -12.99 -15.47 2.40
N LEU A 124 -11.93 -14.67 2.40
CA LEU A 124 -10.58 -15.16 2.74
C LEU A 124 -10.54 -15.54 4.24
N LEU A 125 -10.44 -16.84 4.52
CA LEU A 125 -10.49 -17.38 5.88
C LEU A 125 -9.20 -17.20 6.68
N SER A 126 -8.07 -17.09 5.97
CA SER A 126 -6.74 -16.97 6.58
C SER A 126 -6.24 -15.54 6.46
N PRO A 127 -5.66 -14.96 7.54
CA PRO A 127 -5.07 -13.64 7.44
C PRO A 127 -3.85 -13.68 6.50
N MET A 128 -3.74 -12.67 5.62
CA MET A 128 -2.54 -12.48 4.79
C MET A 128 -1.29 -12.21 5.64
N TRP A 129 -1.44 -11.55 6.80
CA TRP A 129 -0.38 -11.33 7.80
C TRP A 129 -1.01 -11.14 9.18
N ASN A 130 -0.20 -11.31 10.24
CA ASN A 130 -0.66 -11.05 11.60
C ASN A 130 -0.85 -9.55 11.86
N TYR A 131 -2.00 -9.14 12.43
CA TYR A 131 -2.32 -7.72 12.63
C TYR A 131 -1.31 -6.94 13.48
N TRP A 132 -0.61 -7.59 14.42
CA TRP A 132 0.44 -6.96 15.23
C TRP A 132 1.72 -6.62 14.44
N ASN A 133 1.82 -7.08 13.19
CA ASN A 133 2.92 -6.77 12.29
C ASN A 133 2.66 -5.54 11.40
N ASP A 134 1.56 -4.81 11.60
CA ASP A 134 1.31 -3.54 10.91
C ASP A 134 2.40 -2.49 11.22
N ARG A 135 2.81 -1.74 10.20
CA ARG A 135 3.80 -0.67 10.27
C ARG A 135 3.33 0.55 9.48
N ASP A 136 3.75 1.74 9.90
CA ASP A 136 3.17 2.99 9.41
C ASP A 136 4.24 3.96 8.88
N VAL A 137 4.11 4.32 7.60
CA VAL A 137 5.04 5.24 6.92
C VAL A 137 4.92 6.67 7.44
N ARG A 138 3.72 7.11 7.87
CA ARG A 138 3.50 8.46 8.39
C ARG A 138 4.28 8.67 9.68
N THR A 139 4.37 7.64 10.51
CA THR A 139 5.19 7.65 11.74
C THR A 139 6.67 7.84 11.41
N VAL A 140 7.20 7.08 10.45
CA VAL A 140 8.61 7.19 10.02
C VAL A 140 8.88 8.56 9.38
N SER A 141 7.94 9.06 8.56
CA SER A 141 8.04 10.36 7.92
C SER A 141 8.02 11.52 8.93
N ALA A 142 7.19 11.41 9.97
CA ALA A 142 7.17 12.37 11.07
C ALA A 142 8.50 12.40 11.83
N LEU A 143 9.10 11.23 12.10
CA LEU A 143 10.42 11.14 12.71
C LEU A 143 11.51 11.78 11.83
N ALA A 144 11.47 11.52 10.52
CA ALA A 144 12.41 12.13 9.57
C ALA A 144 12.36 13.66 9.62
N LYS A 145 11.16 14.24 9.73
CA LYS A 145 10.96 15.68 9.88
C LYS A 145 11.58 16.21 11.17
N VAL A 146 11.43 15.51 12.30
CA VAL A 146 12.06 15.87 13.58
C VAL A 146 13.59 15.84 13.49
N LEU A 147 14.15 14.90 12.73
CA LEU A 147 15.58 14.79 12.47
C LEU A 147 16.10 15.84 11.47
N GLY A 148 15.25 16.72 10.94
CA GLY A 148 15.64 17.73 9.94
C GLY A 148 15.89 17.16 8.54
N LEU A 149 15.47 15.92 8.26
CA LEU A 149 15.62 15.31 6.95
C LEU A 149 14.57 15.86 5.98
N ASN A 150 15.03 16.51 4.91
CA ASN A 150 14.15 16.97 3.85
C ASN A 150 13.88 15.84 2.84
N ILE A 151 13.01 14.89 3.23
CA ILE A 151 12.72 13.68 2.46
C ILE A 151 12.27 13.98 1.02
N ASN A 152 11.44 15.01 0.81
CA ASN A 152 10.96 15.41 -0.53
C ASN A 152 12.08 15.91 -1.46
N ASN A 153 13.19 16.40 -0.89
CA ASN A 153 14.37 16.78 -1.65
C ASN A 153 15.33 15.61 -1.87
N ILE A 154 15.41 14.70 -0.90
CA ILE A 154 16.31 13.54 -0.92
C ILE A 154 15.76 12.46 -1.85
N ILE A 155 14.48 12.15 -1.75
CA ILE A 155 13.81 11.08 -2.48
C ILE A 155 12.80 11.72 -3.41
N LYS A 156 13.11 11.70 -4.71
CA LYS A 156 12.18 12.16 -5.73
C LYS A 156 11.15 11.08 -6.03
N PHE A 157 9.93 11.51 -6.26
CA PHE A 157 8.87 10.64 -6.74
C PHE A 157 9.17 10.24 -8.18
N GLU A 158 9.02 8.96 -8.49
CA GLU A 158 9.25 8.38 -9.82
C GLU A 158 7.97 7.67 -10.26
N GLY A 159 7.52 7.92 -11.49
CA GLY A 159 6.29 7.35 -12.03
C GLY A 159 5.11 8.32 -11.99
N VAL A 160 3.91 7.76 -12.11
CA VAL A 160 2.62 8.49 -12.08
C VAL A 160 2.10 8.54 -10.65
N LYS A 161 1.69 9.72 -10.18
CA LYS A 161 1.03 9.87 -8.88
C LYS A 161 -0.36 9.26 -8.91
N HIS A 162 -0.80 8.69 -7.79
CA HIS A 162 -2.08 7.97 -7.70
C HIS A 162 -2.08 6.68 -8.53
N HIS A 163 -0.90 6.05 -8.58
CA HIS A 163 -0.73 4.72 -9.11
C HIS A 163 -0.11 3.90 -7.99
N ALA A 164 -0.96 3.10 -7.34
CA ALA A 164 -0.66 2.40 -6.09
C ALA A 164 0.74 1.75 -6.04
N LEU A 165 1.22 1.10 -7.12
CA LEU A 165 2.57 0.50 -7.10
C LEU A 165 3.70 1.54 -7.00
N TYR A 166 3.59 2.67 -7.72
CA TYR A 166 4.62 3.71 -7.69
C TYR A 166 4.63 4.42 -6.34
N ASP A 167 3.44 4.65 -5.78
CA ASP A 167 3.28 5.18 -4.44
C ASP A 167 3.88 4.22 -3.38
N ALA A 168 3.59 2.91 -3.45
CA ALA A 168 4.20 1.90 -2.57
C ALA A 168 5.73 1.86 -2.69
N ILE A 169 6.29 1.89 -3.91
CA ILE A 169 7.76 1.92 -4.11
C ILE A 169 8.36 3.20 -3.51
N HIS A 170 7.74 4.35 -3.74
CA HIS A 170 8.23 5.61 -3.20
C HIS A 170 8.22 5.60 -1.66
N GLN A 171 7.14 5.10 -1.05
CA GLN A 171 7.01 4.98 0.39
C GLN A 171 8.04 4.00 0.99
N ALA A 172 8.30 2.86 0.31
CA ALA A 172 9.34 1.92 0.71
C ALA A 172 10.73 2.60 0.70
N LYS A 173 11.04 3.39 -0.33
CA LYS A 173 12.29 4.19 -0.39
C LYS A 173 12.40 5.16 0.79
N ILE A 174 11.30 5.82 1.19
CA ILE A 174 11.28 6.71 2.37
C ILE A 174 11.63 5.95 3.63
N VAL A 175 10.95 4.83 3.88
CA VAL A 175 11.19 4.01 5.08
C VAL A 175 12.64 3.55 5.12
N SER A 176 13.15 2.98 4.02
CA SER A 176 14.53 2.51 3.93
C SER A 176 15.54 3.63 4.22
N TYR A 177 15.36 4.82 3.65
CA TYR A 177 16.29 5.93 3.88
C TYR A 177 16.39 6.32 5.35
N VAL A 178 15.23 6.52 5.99
CA VAL A 178 15.18 6.91 7.41
C VAL A 178 15.72 5.79 8.30
N TRP A 179 15.41 4.53 7.96
CA TRP A 179 15.89 3.36 8.68
C TRP A 179 17.42 3.26 8.63
N THR A 180 18.02 3.31 7.43
CA THR A 180 19.47 3.32 7.26
C THR A 180 20.12 4.52 7.94
N TYR A 181 19.50 5.70 7.90
CA TYR A 181 20.00 6.90 8.60
C TYR A 181 20.09 6.67 10.12
N LEU A 182 19.04 6.11 10.73
CA LEU A 182 19.00 5.80 12.15
C LEU A 182 20.02 4.72 12.55
N ILE A 183 20.16 3.66 11.76
CA ILE A 183 21.19 2.62 11.98
C ILE A 183 22.59 3.22 11.96
N LYS A 184 22.87 4.10 10.99
CA LYS A 184 24.18 4.77 10.90
C LYS A 184 24.47 5.61 12.14
N ILE A 185 23.50 6.38 12.63
CA ILE A 185 23.66 7.14 13.88
C ILE A 185 23.92 6.20 15.06
N ALA A 186 23.12 5.14 15.22
CA ALA A 186 23.23 4.22 16.34
C ALA A 186 24.54 3.41 16.33
N SER A 187 25.13 3.19 15.15
CA SER A 187 26.40 2.49 14.97
C SER A 187 27.62 3.35 15.30
N VAL A 188 27.48 4.68 15.39
CA VAL A 188 28.50 5.59 15.90
C VAL A 188 28.40 5.59 17.43
N LYS A 189 28.84 4.49 18.04
CA LYS A 189 29.11 4.41 19.49
C LYS A 189 30.59 4.64 19.75
#